data_AF-A0A920JXI1-F1
#
_entry.id   AF-A0A920JXI1-F1
#
_cell.length_a   1.000
_cell.length_b   1.000
_cell.length_c   1.000
_cell.angle_alpha   90.00
_cell.angle_beta   90.00
_cell.angle_gamma   90.00
#
_symmetry.space_group_name_H-M   'P 1'
#
loop_
_entity.id
_entity.type
_entity.pdbx_description
1 polymer ?
#
loop_
_entity_poly.entity_id
_entity_poly.type
_entity_poly.pdbx_seq_one_letter_code
_entity_poly.pdbx_strand_id
1 'polypeptide(L)'
;MREQGVNSQVEMAAAFDQAGFNCVDIHMSDLLSRRSNLSDYQGLVACGGFSYGDVLGAGEGWAKTILFNSYLREEFESFFNKPETFSLGICNGCQMLSALKDLIPGAEHWPKFVQNKSEQFEARFLSLLWSRRLQCCLKTWRAHSCQLRYLTVRGERVSRKSRIFRT
;
A
#
# COMPACT_ATOMS: atom_id res chain seq x y z
N MET A 1 4.74 -8.37 -0.70
CA MET A 1 4.43 -8.61 0.73
C MET A 1 2.95 -8.87 0.92
N ARG A 2 2.64 -9.87 1.73
CA ARG A 2 1.27 -10.29 2.04
C ARG A 2 1.09 -10.66 3.51
N GLU A 3 -0.17 -10.65 3.93
CA GLU A 3 -0.67 -11.10 5.23
C GLU A 3 -1.83 -12.09 4.99
N GLN A 4 -2.28 -12.82 6.01
CA GLN A 4 -3.47 -13.66 5.90
C GLN A 4 -4.65 -12.85 5.34
N GLY A 5 -5.31 -13.37 4.30
CA GLY A 5 -6.42 -12.70 3.62
C GLY A 5 -6.02 -11.77 2.47
N VAL A 6 -4.73 -11.50 2.26
CA VAL A 6 -4.23 -10.90 1.01
C VAL A 6 -4.38 -11.93 -0.12
N ASN A 7 -4.88 -11.47 -1.27
CA ASN A 7 -5.24 -12.36 -2.39
C ASN A 7 -4.79 -11.86 -3.77
N SER A 8 -4.11 -10.71 -3.83
CA SER A 8 -3.64 -10.08 -5.08
C SER A 8 -2.12 -10.07 -5.26
N GLN A 9 -1.39 -10.97 -4.59
CA GLN A 9 0.08 -11.00 -4.63
C GLN A 9 0.64 -11.58 -5.93
N VAL A 10 -0.09 -12.48 -6.60
CA VAL A 10 0.43 -13.21 -7.78
C VAL A 10 0.45 -12.30 -9.00
N GLU A 11 -0.64 -11.59 -9.27
CA GLU A 11 -0.72 -10.60 -10.33
C GLU A 11 0.20 -9.41 -10.07
N MET A 12 0.42 -9.06 -8.79
CA MET A 12 1.39 -8.02 -8.41
C MET A 12 2.81 -8.46 -8.76
N ALA A 13 3.19 -9.68 -8.38
CA ALA A 13 4.50 -10.23 -8.72
C ALA A 13 4.70 -10.30 -10.24
N ALA A 14 3.70 -10.75 -10.99
CA ALA A 14 3.77 -10.80 -12.45
C ALA A 14 3.96 -9.41 -13.09
N ALA A 15 3.31 -8.37 -12.58
CA ALA A 15 3.47 -7.01 -13.09
C ALA A 15 4.88 -6.45 -12.83
N PHE A 16 5.46 -6.74 -11.67
CA PHE A 16 6.83 -6.32 -11.33
C PHE A 16 7.89 -7.15 -12.07
N ASP A 17 7.67 -8.45 -12.23
CA ASP A 17 8.52 -9.34 -13.03
C ASP A 17 8.61 -8.86 -14.49
N GLN A 18 7.48 -8.50 -15.11
CA GLN A 18 7.44 -7.88 -16.44
C GLN A 18 8.19 -6.54 -16.51
N ALA A 19 8.27 -5.79 -15.40
CA ALA A 19 9.03 -4.55 -15.31
C ALA A 19 10.53 -4.79 -15.01
N GLY A 20 10.98 -6.04 -14.91
CA GLY A 20 12.38 -6.42 -14.71
C GLY A 20 12.80 -6.56 -13.25
N PHE A 21 11.86 -6.62 -12.30
CA PHE A 21 12.17 -6.83 -10.89
C PHE A 21 12.23 -8.32 -10.54
N ASN A 22 13.20 -8.72 -9.72
CA ASN A 22 13.19 -10.03 -9.08
C ASN A 22 12.24 -10.01 -7.87
N CYS A 23 11.08 -10.67 -8.01
CA CYS A 23 10.02 -10.63 -7.02
C CYS A 23 10.16 -11.77 -6.00
N VAL A 24 10.13 -11.43 -4.71
CA VAL A 24 10.15 -12.40 -3.62
C VAL A 24 8.82 -12.35 -2.86
N ASP A 25 8.17 -13.51 -2.68
CA ASP A 25 6.99 -13.61 -1.81
C ASP A 25 7.44 -13.54 -0.34
N ILE A 26 6.92 -12.55 0.38
CA ILE A 26 7.21 -12.33 1.80
C ILE A 26 5.88 -12.25 2.52
N HIS A 27 5.64 -13.24 3.38
CA HIS A 27 4.53 -13.22 4.30
C HIS A 27 4.94 -12.54 5.61
N MET A 28 3.99 -11.90 6.32
CA MET A 28 4.27 -11.28 7.62
C MET A 28 4.85 -12.27 8.64
N SER A 29 4.50 -13.55 8.55
CA SER A 29 5.09 -14.59 9.40
C SER A 29 6.57 -14.85 9.13
N ASP A 30 7.07 -14.57 7.92
CA ASP A 30 8.50 -14.69 7.60
C ASP A 30 9.30 -13.59 8.31
N LEU A 31 8.77 -12.37 8.36
CA LEU A 31 9.36 -11.28 9.13
C LEU A 31 9.27 -11.54 10.64
N LEU A 32 8.09 -11.94 11.14
CA LEU A 32 7.90 -12.26 12.57
C LEU A 32 8.84 -13.36 13.06
N SER A 33 9.11 -14.35 12.22
CA SER A 33 10.03 -15.46 12.53
C SER A 33 11.48 -15.19 12.11
N ARG A 34 11.78 -13.99 11.59
CA ARG A 34 13.11 -13.55 11.14
C ARG A 34 13.72 -14.46 10.08
N ARG A 35 12.88 -15.10 9.25
CA ARG A 35 13.32 -15.85 8.07
C ARG A 35 13.74 -14.95 6.91
N SER A 36 13.24 -13.72 6.91
CA SER A 36 13.58 -12.66 5.95
C SER A 36 13.72 -11.34 6.68
N ASN A 37 14.57 -10.44 6.17
CA ASN A 37 14.69 -9.08 6.70
C ASN A 37 14.41 -8.05 5.60
N LEU A 38 13.73 -6.96 5.93
CA LEU A 38 13.46 -5.87 5.00
C LEU A 38 14.74 -5.16 4.52
N SER A 39 15.84 -5.29 5.26
CA SER A 39 17.15 -4.76 4.84
C SER A 39 17.66 -5.33 3.52
N ASP A 40 17.17 -6.50 3.14
CA ASP A 40 17.69 -7.27 2.01
C ASP A 40 17.04 -6.84 0.67
N TYR A 41 16.06 -5.94 0.72
CA TYR A 41 15.26 -5.51 -0.42
C TYR A 41 15.39 -4.00 -0.68
N GLN A 42 15.32 -3.60 -1.95
CA GLN A 42 15.24 -2.18 -2.34
C GLN A 42 13.79 -1.70 -2.53
N GLY A 43 12.84 -2.62 -2.61
CA GLY A 43 11.44 -2.31 -2.89
C GLY A 43 10.48 -3.14 -2.06
N LEU A 44 9.44 -2.49 -1.53
CA LEU A 44 8.35 -3.14 -0.81
C LEU A 44 7.02 -2.87 -1.52
N VAL A 45 6.30 -3.94 -1.84
CA VAL A 45 4.96 -3.85 -2.42
C VAL A 45 3.95 -4.54 -1.52
N ALA A 46 3.08 -3.76 -0.89
CA ALA A 46 1.97 -4.24 -0.09
C ALA A 46 0.76 -4.53 -1.00
N CYS A 47 0.40 -5.81 -1.09
CA CYS A 47 -0.57 -6.31 -2.06
C CYS A 47 -2.03 -6.08 -1.61
N GLY A 48 -2.97 -6.19 -2.56
CA GLY A 48 -4.40 -6.07 -2.30
C GLY A 48 -5.03 -7.34 -1.72
N GLY A 49 -6.22 -7.18 -1.14
CA GLY A 49 -7.03 -8.27 -0.60
C GLY A 49 -7.88 -7.81 0.58
N PHE A 50 -8.09 -8.72 1.53
CA PHE A 50 -8.90 -8.49 2.73
C PHE A 50 -8.13 -9.00 3.95
N SER A 51 -7.02 -8.35 4.30
CA SER A 51 -6.22 -8.82 5.44
C SER A 51 -7.07 -8.88 6.71
N TYR A 52 -6.99 -10.01 7.43
CA TYR A 52 -7.85 -10.29 8.59
C TYR A 52 -9.37 -10.17 8.31
N GLY A 53 -9.80 -10.31 7.05
CA GLY A 53 -11.19 -10.11 6.64
C GLY A 53 -11.67 -8.66 6.79
N ASP A 54 -10.77 -7.68 6.83
CA ASP A 54 -11.02 -6.26 7.11
C ASP A 54 -11.73 -6.01 8.46
N VAL A 55 -11.68 -6.98 9.37
CA VAL A 55 -12.22 -6.88 10.73
C VAL A 55 -11.38 -5.84 11.50
N LEU A 56 -12.06 -4.93 12.20
CA LEU A 56 -11.49 -3.74 12.87
C LEU A 56 -10.99 -2.62 11.92
N GLY A 57 -11.36 -2.69 10.64
CA GLY A 57 -11.00 -1.72 9.60
C GLY A 57 -10.02 -2.31 8.58
N ALA A 58 -10.24 -2.03 7.29
CA ALA A 58 -9.43 -2.62 6.24
C ALA A 58 -7.95 -2.18 6.35
N GLY A 59 -7.04 -3.17 6.38
CA GLY A 59 -5.60 -2.95 6.54
C GLY A 59 -5.14 -2.53 7.95
N GLU A 60 -6.05 -2.23 8.88
CA GLU A 60 -5.73 -1.81 10.25
C GLU A 60 -5.14 -2.96 11.07
N GLY A 61 -5.69 -4.17 10.96
CA GLY A 61 -5.15 -5.35 11.66
C GLY A 61 -3.71 -5.65 11.24
N TRP A 62 -3.43 -5.55 9.94
CA TRP A 62 -2.10 -5.73 9.39
C TRP A 62 -1.13 -4.63 9.88
N ALA A 63 -1.54 -3.36 9.79
CA ALA A 63 -0.72 -2.24 10.30
C ALA A 63 -0.45 -2.35 11.81
N LYS A 64 -1.46 -2.69 12.62
CA LYS A 64 -1.31 -2.84 14.07
C LYS A 64 -0.38 -3.99 14.46
N THR A 65 -0.37 -5.07 13.67
CA THR A 65 0.58 -6.17 13.87
C THR A 65 2.03 -5.68 13.77
N ILE A 66 2.30 -4.76 12.82
CA ILE A 66 3.60 -4.12 12.67
C ILE A 66 3.85 -3.12 13.81
N LEU A 67 2.90 -2.24 14.11
CA LEU A 67 3.07 -1.17 15.10
C LEU A 67 3.23 -1.66 16.54
N PHE A 68 2.62 -2.78 16.90
CA PHE A 68 2.63 -3.35 18.26
C PHE A 68 3.74 -4.37 18.48
N ASN A 69 4.46 -4.78 17.44
CA ASN A 69 5.66 -5.59 17.56
C ASN A 69 6.87 -4.67 17.40
N SER A 70 7.66 -4.47 18.46
CA SER A 70 8.79 -3.53 18.46
C SER A 70 9.81 -3.83 17.36
N TYR A 71 10.13 -5.11 17.13
CA TYR A 71 11.06 -5.53 16.09
C TYR A 71 10.53 -5.19 14.69
N LEU A 72 9.28 -5.53 14.37
CA LEU A 72 8.71 -5.18 13.06
C LEU A 72 8.60 -3.67 12.91
N ARG A 73 8.18 -2.95 13.95
CA ARG A 73 8.09 -1.49 13.91
C ARG A 73 9.43 -0.86 13.53
N GLU A 74 10.50 -1.24 14.20
CA GLU A 74 11.86 -0.78 13.92
C GLU A 74 12.33 -1.17 12.52
N GLU A 75 12.00 -2.38 12.08
CA GLU A 75 12.38 -2.89 10.76
C GLU A 75 11.71 -2.11 9.61
N PHE A 76 10.41 -1.86 9.73
CA PHE A 76 9.66 -1.06 8.76
C PHE A 76 10.05 0.41 8.79
N GLU A 77 10.22 1.00 9.97
CA GLU A 77 10.71 2.37 10.13
C GLU A 77 12.10 2.53 9.49
N SER A 78 13.00 1.60 9.75
CA SER A 78 14.33 1.57 9.14
C SER A 78 14.26 1.43 7.62
N PHE A 79 13.34 0.60 7.10
CA PHE A 79 13.13 0.47 5.65
C PHE A 79 12.66 1.80 5.04
N PHE A 80 11.63 2.43 5.59
CA PHE A 80 11.05 3.66 5.04
C PHE A 80 11.98 4.88 5.12
N ASN A 81 12.94 4.88 6.05
CA ASN A 81 13.91 5.96 6.19
C ASN A 81 15.14 5.82 5.25
N LYS A 82 15.29 4.70 4.53
CA LYS A 82 16.38 4.51 3.56
C LYS A 82 16.09 5.24 2.24
N PRO A 83 16.91 6.21 1.81
CA PRO A 83 16.61 7.04 0.64
C PRO A 83 16.62 6.28 -0.70
N GLU A 84 17.28 5.13 -0.77
CA GLU A 84 17.35 4.27 -1.97
C GLU A 84 16.15 3.33 -2.10
N THR A 85 15.30 3.24 -1.08
CA THR A 85 14.16 2.31 -1.08
C THR A 85 12.90 2.93 -1.67
N PHE A 86 11.99 2.07 -2.15
CA PHE A 86 10.65 2.48 -2.54
C PHE A 86 9.58 1.59 -1.92
N SER A 87 8.40 2.18 -1.69
CA SER A 87 7.22 1.46 -1.20
C SER A 87 5.99 1.74 -2.07
N LEU A 88 5.22 0.70 -2.35
CA LEU A 88 3.95 0.79 -3.07
C LEU A 88 2.87 0.00 -2.31
N GLY A 89 1.72 0.63 -2.07
CA GLY A 89 0.55 -0.05 -1.50
C GLY A 89 -0.62 -0.01 -2.46
N ILE A 90 -1.22 -1.16 -2.72
CA ILE A 90 -2.38 -1.29 -3.62
C ILE A 90 -3.58 -1.83 -2.84
N CYS A 91 -4.73 -1.14 -2.96
CA CYS A 91 -5.97 -1.47 -2.24
C CYS A 91 -5.73 -1.67 -0.73
N ASN A 92 -5.74 -2.91 -0.24
CA ASN A 92 -5.49 -3.25 1.16
C ASN A 92 -4.10 -2.85 1.64
N GLY A 93 -3.08 -3.01 0.79
CA GLY A 93 -1.76 -2.49 1.06
C GLY A 93 -1.72 -0.95 1.16
N CYS A 94 -2.56 -0.24 0.40
CA CYS A 94 -2.65 1.22 0.51
C CYS A 94 -3.29 1.65 1.86
N GLN A 95 -4.29 0.90 2.31
CA GLN A 95 -4.93 1.12 3.60
C GLN A 95 -3.95 0.85 4.76
N MET A 96 -3.23 -0.28 4.70
CA MET A 96 -2.18 -0.62 5.65
C MET A 96 -1.08 0.45 5.71
N LEU A 97 -0.53 0.88 4.56
CA LEU A 97 0.49 1.92 4.55
C LEU A 97 -0.02 3.28 5.09
N SER A 98 -1.29 3.62 4.85
CA SER A 98 -1.91 4.82 5.43
C SER A 98 -1.99 4.75 6.96
N ALA A 99 -2.23 3.57 7.52
CA ALA A 99 -2.20 3.34 8.96
C ALA A 99 -0.76 3.35 9.54
N LEU A 100 0.26 3.08 8.72
CA LEU A 100 1.68 3.18 9.09
C LEU A 100 2.31 4.56 8.85
N LYS A 101 1.51 5.58 8.54
CA LYS A 101 2.02 6.92 8.17
C LYS A 101 3.02 7.53 9.17
N ASP A 102 2.93 7.17 10.46
CA ASP A 102 3.83 7.70 11.49
C ASP A 102 5.25 7.13 11.38
N LEU A 103 5.45 6.03 10.64
CA LEU A 103 6.76 5.45 10.32
C LEU A 103 7.31 5.90 8.97
N ILE A 104 6.51 6.61 8.15
CA ILE A 104 6.84 6.95 6.76
C ILE A 104 7.16 8.44 6.67
N PRO A 105 8.40 8.84 6.35
CA PRO A 105 8.77 10.25 6.21
C PRO A 105 7.91 10.98 5.16
N GLY A 106 7.32 12.13 5.54
CA GLY A 106 6.50 12.94 4.64
C GLY A 106 5.05 12.45 4.43
N ALA A 107 4.60 11.48 5.23
CA ALA A 107 3.25 10.92 5.16
C ALA A 107 2.27 11.55 6.17
N GLU A 108 2.62 12.64 6.86
CA GLU A 108 1.83 13.24 7.95
C GLU A 108 0.41 13.64 7.48
N HIS A 109 0.32 14.04 6.21
CA HIS A 109 -0.92 14.47 5.55
C HIS A 109 -1.72 13.35 4.90
N TRP A 110 -1.25 12.10 4.97
CA TRP A 110 -1.95 10.98 4.34
C TRP A 110 -3.33 10.78 4.97
N PRO A 111 -4.38 10.65 4.14
CA PRO A 111 -5.73 10.49 4.64
C PRO A 111 -5.98 9.03 5.03
N LYS A 112 -6.87 8.83 6.02
CA LYS A 112 -7.39 7.50 6.33
C LYS A 112 -8.34 7.00 5.25
N PHE A 113 -8.46 5.68 5.13
CA PHE A 113 -9.53 5.03 4.39
C PHE A 113 -10.65 4.65 5.37
N VAL A 114 -11.90 4.74 4.92
CA VAL A 114 -13.14 4.50 5.69
C VAL A 114 -14.20 3.97 4.75
N GLN A 115 -15.29 3.41 5.28
CA GLN A 115 -16.38 2.86 4.49
C GLN A 115 -16.86 3.77 3.33
N ASN A 116 -17.16 3.14 2.19
CA ASN A 116 -17.76 3.81 1.05
C ASN A 116 -19.06 4.51 1.44
N LYS A 117 -19.39 5.63 0.77
CA LYS A 117 -20.67 6.33 0.99
C LYS A 117 -21.88 5.49 0.58
N SER A 118 -21.69 4.58 -0.37
CA SER A 118 -22.69 3.61 -0.80
C SER A 118 -22.93 2.52 0.23
N GLU A 119 -22.06 2.42 1.25
CA GLU A 119 -22.05 1.36 2.26
C GLU A 119 -21.89 -0.05 1.68
N GLN A 120 -21.55 -0.13 0.38
CA GLN A 120 -21.41 -1.36 -0.37
C GLN A 120 -19.99 -1.50 -0.91
N PHE A 121 -19.66 -2.74 -1.22
CA PHE A 121 -18.48 -3.08 -1.99
C PHE A 121 -18.65 -2.66 -3.45
N GLU A 122 -17.66 -1.96 -4.00
CA GLU A 122 -17.70 -1.48 -5.38
C GLU A 122 -16.62 -2.14 -6.23
N ALA A 123 -17.07 -2.96 -7.18
CA ALA A 123 -16.28 -3.48 -8.30
C ALA A 123 -16.64 -2.68 -9.57
N ARG A 124 -15.76 -1.78 -10.00
CA ARG A 124 -16.01 -0.86 -11.13
C ARG A 124 -14.79 -0.74 -12.03
N PHE A 125 -15.04 -0.58 -13.33
CA PHE A 125 -14.03 -0.13 -14.28
C PHE A 125 -14.13 1.39 -14.40
N LEU A 126 -13.10 2.11 -13.93
CA LEU A 126 -13.12 3.56 -13.80
C LEU A 126 -12.02 4.20 -14.66
N SER A 127 -12.25 5.46 -15.03
CA SER A 127 -11.26 6.30 -15.70
C SER A 127 -10.74 7.36 -14.74
N LEU A 128 -9.43 7.39 -14.51
CA LEU A 128 -8.74 8.39 -13.68
C LEU A 128 -7.98 9.37 -14.55
N LEU A 129 -7.93 10.60 -14.06
CA LEU A 129 -7.03 11.62 -14.56
C LEU A 129 -5.79 11.63 -13.68
N TRP A 130 -4.63 11.49 -14.31
CA TRP A 130 -3.36 11.67 -13.62
C TRP A 130 -3.19 13.11 -13.14
N SER A 131 -2.84 13.30 -11.87
CA SER A 131 -2.54 14.61 -11.29
C SER A 131 -1.07 14.71 -10.91
N ARG A 132 -0.39 15.75 -11.39
CA ARG A 132 1.02 16.03 -11.10
C ARG A 132 1.30 16.44 -9.65
N ARG A 133 0.25 16.65 -8.83
CA ARG A 133 0.40 17.11 -7.43
C ARG A 133 0.69 15.99 -6.44
N LEU A 134 0.55 14.72 -6.84
CA LEU A 134 0.80 13.60 -5.95
C LEU A 134 2.28 13.28 -5.94
N GLN A 135 2.90 13.42 -4.77
CA GLN A 135 4.25 12.94 -4.49
C GLN A 135 4.21 11.41 -4.48
N CYS A 136 4.27 10.83 -5.67
CA CYS A 136 4.41 9.40 -5.88
C CYS A 136 5.91 9.08 -5.99
N CYS A 137 6.39 8.03 -5.31
CA CYS A 137 7.78 7.58 -5.43
C CYS A 137 8.15 7.14 -6.85
N LEU A 138 7.17 6.93 -7.74
CA LEU A 138 7.37 6.72 -9.18
C LEU A 138 7.68 8.06 -9.89
N LYS A 139 8.76 8.74 -9.49
CA LYS A 139 9.17 10.06 -10.04
C LYS A 139 9.58 10.00 -11.52
N THR A 140 9.79 8.81 -12.09
CA THR A 140 10.24 8.61 -13.48
C THR A 140 9.11 8.46 -14.50
N TRP A 141 7.84 8.34 -14.09
CA TRP A 141 6.71 8.25 -15.02
C TRP A 141 6.26 9.62 -15.52
N ARG A 142 6.65 9.98 -16.76
CA ARG A 142 6.08 11.12 -17.50
C ARG A 142 4.76 10.73 -18.19
N ALA A 143 3.69 10.55 -17.41
CA ALA A 143 2.34 10.43 -17.97
C ALA A 143 1.77 11.85 -18.20
N HIS A 144 2.02 12.44 -19.37
CA HIS A 144 1.41 13.71 -19.75
C HIS A 144 -0.04 13.49 -20.17
N SER A 145 -0.99 13.97 -19.37
CA SER A 145 -2.43 14.02 -19.72
C SER A 145 -3.07 12.66 -20.04
N CYS A 146 -2.56 11.56 -19.45
CA CYS A 146 -3.15 10.24 -19.65
C CYS A 146 -4.41 10.07 -18.79
N GLN A 147 -5.53 9.79 -19.44
CA GLN A 147 -6.68 9.19 -18.79
C GLN A 147 -6.45 7.69 -18.72
N LEU A 148 -6.22 7.17 -17.51
CA LEU A 148 -5.94 5.76 -17.26
C LEU A 148 -7.24 5.06 -16.88
N ARG A 149 -7.52 3.92 -17.49
CA ARG A 149 -8.60 3.04 -17.05
C ARG A 149 -8.06 1.99 -16.10
N TYR A 150 -8.74 1.78 -14.98
CA TYR A 150 -8.30 0.87 -13.93
C TYR A 150 -9.51 0.21 -13.28
N LEU A 151 -9.30 -1.00 -12.80
CA LEU A 151 -10.27 -1.74 -12.02
C LEU A 151 -10.17 -1.28 -10.56
N THR A 152 -11.30 -0.89 -9.95
CA THR A 152 -11.42 -0.70 -8.51
C THR A 152 -12.29 -1.80 -7.94
N VAL A 153 -11.85 -2.38 -6.82
CA VAL A 153 -12.51 -3.48 -6.12
C VAL A 153 -12.32 -3.20 -4.62
N ARG A 154 -13.24 -2.45 -3.99
CA ARG A 154 -13.06 -2.01 -2.59
C ARG A 154 -14.36 -1.66 -1.87
N GLY A 155 -14.38 -1.87 -0.54
CA GLY A 155 -15.45 -1.44 0.37
C GLY A 155 -15.17 -0.14 1.13
N GLU A 156 -13.92 0.34 1.13
CA GLU A 156 -13.51 1.56 1.82
C GLU A 156 -12.81 2.56 0.87
N ARG A 157 -13.11 3.84 1.06
CA ARG A 157 -12.60 5.00 0.32
C ARG A 157 -11.80 5.92 1.24
N VAL A 158 -11.07 6.85 0.64
CA VAL A 158 -10.43 7.96 1.37
C VAL A 158 -11.48 8.79 2.15
N SER A 159 -11.23 9.08 3.44
CA SER A 159 -12.19 9.61 4.41
C SER A 159 -12.76 10.98 4.07
N ARG A 160 -11.91 11.91 3.61
CA ARG A 160 -12.29 13.20 3.02
C ARG A 160 -11.30 13.53 1.90
N LYS A 161 -11.72 14.36 0.93
CA LYS A 161 -10.75 15.03 0.03
C LYS A 161 -9.80 15.80 0.94
N SER A 162 -8.62 15.25 1.23
CA SER A 162 -7.54 16.04 1.79
C SER A 162 -7.38 17.26 0.89
N ARG A 163 -7.13 18.44 1.47
CA ARG A 163 -6.91 19.70 0.73
C ARG A 163 -5.76 19.62 -0.30
N ILE A 164 -5.11 18.47 -0.43
CA ILE A 164 -4.22 18.06 -1.53
C ILE A 164 -4.88 18.27 -2.92
N PHE A 165 -6.22 18.23 -3.01
CA PHE A 165 -6.97 18.29 -4.30
C PHE A 165 -7.67 19.62 -4.64
N ARG A 166 -7.42 20.71 -3.91
CA ARG A 166 -7.95 22.05 -4.28
C ARG A 166 -6.95 23.15 -3.95
N THR A 167 -6.37 23.71 -5.01
CA THR A 167 -6.04 25.14 -5.22
C THR A 167 -5.83 25.35 -6.70
#